data_AF-A0A6S7H916-F1
#
_entry.id   AF-A0A6S7H916-F1
#
_cell.length_a   1.000
_cell.length_b   1.000
_cell.length_c   1.000
_cell.angle_alpha   90.00
_cell.angle_beta   90.00
_cell.angle_gamma   90.00
#
_symmetry.space_group_name_H-M   'P 1'
#
loop_
_entity.id
_entity.type
_entity.pdbx_description
1 polymer ?
#
loop_
_entity_poly.entity_id
_entity_poly.type
_entity_poly.pdbx_seq_one_letter_code
_entity_poly.pdbx_strand_id
1 'polypeptide(L)'
;MAENIMLPFSFFTLILVVLTSPLQYTGVPSSCQGLQSKHEFSNFSVGQRFATDNLSICVYNDTTCCTEDMEQLLHKLSQSNVRNIHTAKMDLIQKIFSNGVTTFKDFFEGHIDSSDAALDKKFTRLYQDVYANNSHVTKSFYDKLRKHYRNGDYKINKIVDDFFKEVLKRMYVYVKGGKASDFDMDCVSLTYYQIQPFGKVPREIIPRLERSIAAARSLIYGLKVGNTVVENLNNDGWFSDKCLKSVTKMSQCSICAGYSNLKPCAGHCIDVFTECLSSLTELEHVWDDYLFYLTFLGSKLSAEYDFDAITRELPNDISFGITNCRDALIQKIIPKVCKIFFI
;
A
#
# COMPACT_ATOMS: atom_id res chain seq x y z
N MET A 1 -1.11 -42.32 39.36
CA MET A 1 -1.96 -41.92 38.21
C MET A 1 -1.08 -41.65 36.99
N ALA A 2 -0.19 -42.60 36.67
CA ALA A 2 0.82 -42.48 35.62
C ALA A 2 1.07 -43.83 34.90
N GLU A 3 0.00 -44.63 34.72
CA GLU A 3 0.09 -45.92 34.01
C GLU A 3 -0.99 -46.15 32.94
N ASN A 4 -1.87 -45.17 32.66
CA ASN A 4 -2.95 -45.33 31.67
C ASN A 4 -2.87 -44.39 30.45
N ILE A 5 -1.70 -43.80 30.17
CA ILE A 5 -1.54 -42.85 29.04
C ILE A 5 -0.61 -43.40 27.91
N MET A 6 0.03 -44.57 28.09
CA MET A 6 0.92 -45.12 27.04
C MET A 6 0.28 -46.12 26.07
N LEU A 7 -0.95 -46.59 26.30
CA LEU A 7 -1.64 -47.51 25.39
C LEU A 7 -2.29 -46.87 24.13
N PRO A 8 -2.73 -45.59 24.10
CA PRO A 8 -3.27 -45.01 22.86
C PRO A 8 -2.17 -44.55 21.89
N PHE A 9 -0.94 -44.31 22.37
CA PHE A 9 0.17 -43.89 21.51
C PHE A 9 0.68 -45.03 20.61
N SER A 10 0.69 -46.28 21.10
CA SER A 10 1.11 -47.44 20.30
C SER A 10 0.13 -47.80 19.18
N PHE A 11 -1.17 -47.54 19.36
CA PHE A 11 -2.19 -47.83 18.35
C PHE A 11 -2.25 -46.73 17.27
N PHE A 12 -2.08 -45.45 17.65
CA PHE A 12 -2.04 -44.35 16.69
C PHE A 12 -0.78 -44.38 15.82
N THR A 13 0.36 -44.82 16.34
CA THR A 13 1.58 -45.01 15.53
C THR A 13 1.44 -46.18 14.55
N LEU A 14 0.72 -47.25 14.91
CA LEU A 14 0.47 -48.39 14.01
C LEU A 14 -0.53 -48.03 12.89
N ILE A 15 -1.57 -47.24 13.19
CA ILE A 15 -2.53 -46.78 12.17
C ILE A 15 -1.89 -45.76 11.22
N LEU A 16 -1.02 -44.87 11.72
CA LEU A 16 -0.26 -43.96 10.86
C LEU A 16 0.71 -44.74 9.94
N VAL A 17 1.41 -45.77 10.43
CA VAL A 17 2.29 -46.60 9.59
C VAL A 17 1.52 -47.43 8.55
N VAL A 18 0.32 -47.92 8.87
CA VAL A 18 -0.53 -48.66 7.91
C VAL A 18 -1.16 -47.73 6.87
N LEU A 19 -1.51 -46.49 7.23
CA LEU A 19 -2.06 -45.49 6.30
C LEU A 19 -0.98 -44.71 5.52
N THR A 20 0.28 -44.74 5.97
CA THR A 20 1.44 -44.22 5.21
C THR A 20 2.24 -45.31 4.53
N SER A 21 1.69 -46.53 4.39
CA SER A 21 2.19 -47.46 3.39
C SER A 21 2.21 -46.69 2.07
N PRO A 22 3.37 -46.43 1.43
CA PRO A 22 3.33 -45.92 0.08
C PRO A 22 2.47 -46.92 -0.69
N LEU A 23 1.40 -46.46 -1.33
CA LEU A 23 0.82 -47.21 -2.43
C LEU A 23 1.96 -47.36 -3.43
N GLN A 24 2.74 -48.43 -3.29
CA GLN A 24 3.62 -48.90 -4.33
C GLN A 24 2.66 -49.33 -5.43
N TYR A 25 2.39 -48.40 -6.34
CA TYR A 25 1.84 -48.71 -7.65
C TYR A 25 2.89 -49.58 -8.35
N THR A 26 2.85 -50.87 -8.07
CA THR A 26 3.71 -51.87 -8.68
C THR A 26 3.19 -52.10 -10.09
N GLY A 27 3.66 -51.27 -11.02
CA GLY A 27 3.43 -51.42 -12.44
C GLY A 27 2.82 -50.18 -13.10
N VAL A 28 3.49 -49.72 -14.15
CA VAL A 28 2.93 -48.81 -15.15
C VAL A 28 1.63 -49.44 -15.68
N PRO A 29 0.45 -48.77 -15.59
CA PRO A 29 -0.85 -49.38 -15.89
C PRO A 29 -0.84 -49.93 -17.30
N SER A 30 -1.19 -51.18 -17.59
CA SER A 30 -1.01 -51.78 -18.93
C SER A 30 -1.84 -51.12 -20.06
N SER A 31 -2.82 -50.27 -19.74
CA SER A 31 -3.69 -49.60 -20.72
C SER A 31 -3.75 -48.07 -20.56
N CYS A 32 -4.01 -47.38 -21.67
CA CYS A 32 -4.21 -45.92 -21.72
C CYS A 32 -5.68 -45.51 -21.69
N GLN A 33 -6.59 -46.43 -21.35
CA GLN A 33 -8.04 -46.20 -21.39
C GLN A 33 -8.49 -45.09 -20.45
N GLY A 34 -7.79 -44.87 -19.34
CA GLY A 34 -8.09 -43.80 -18.37
C GLY A 34 -7.97 -42.38 -18.93
N LEU A 35 -7.37 -42.20 -20.11
CA LEU A 35 -7.31 -40.90 -20.79
C LEU A 35 -8.58 -40.63 -21.62
N GLN A 36 -9.36 -41.65 -22.00
CA GLN A 36 -10.57 -41.50 -22.82
C GLN A 36 -11.66 -40.70 -22.10
N SER A 37 -11.65 -40.72 -20.76
CA SER A 37 -12.59 -39.97 -19.94
C SER A 37 -12.24 -38.49 -19.76
N LYS A 38 -11.09 -38.03 -20.26
CA LYS A 38 -10.65 -36.63 -20.14
C LYS A 38 -11.01 -35.86 -21.40
N HIS A 39 -11.82 -34.81 -21.24
CA HIS A 39 -12.32 -33.99 -22.34
C HIS A 39 -11.20 -33.36 -23.17
N GLU A 40 -10.07 -33.02 -22.54
CA GLU A 40 -8.90 -32.43 -23.20
C GLU A 40 -8.33 -33.34 -24.31
N PHE A 41 -8.56 -34.65 -24.22
CA PHE A 41 -8.07 -35.63 -25.19
C PHE A 41 -9.12 -36.10 -26.20
N SER A 42 -10.30 -35.47 -26.27
CA SER A 42 -11.42 -35.92 -27.13
C SER A 42 -11.07 -36.01 -28.62
N ASN A 43 -10.11 -35.21 -29.07
CA ASN A 43 -9.69 -35.13 -30.47
C ASN A 43 -8.52 -36.07 -30.82
N PHE A 44 -8.07 -36.89 -29.86
CA PHE A 44 -6.94 -37.78 -30.06
C PHE A 44 -7.35 -39.25 -30.02
N SER A 45 -6.59 -40.08 -30.73
CA SER A 45 -6.71 -41.53 -30.64
C SER A 45 -6.11 -42.02 -29.32
N VAL A 46 -6.97 -42.20 -28.32
CA VAL A 46 -6.58 -42.62 -26.97
C VAL A 46 -6.85 -44.11 -26.78
N GLY A 47 -5.90 -44.86 -26.21
CA GLY A 47 -6.10 -46.26 -25.80
C GLY A 47 -4.97 -47.22 -26.16
N GLN A 48 -4.00 -46.78 -26.95
CA GLN A 48 -2.79 -47.54 -27.29
C GLN A 48 -1.55 -46.91 -26.67
N ARG A 49 -0.48 -47.70 -26.56
CA ARG A 49 0.83 -47.24 -26.15
C ARG A 49 1.75 -47.01 -27.35
N PHE A 50 2.57 -45.98 -27.25
CA PHE A 50 3.54 -45.55 -28.25
C PHE A 50 4.97 -45.71 -27.71
N ALA A 51 5.95 -45.72 -28.61
CA ALA A 51 7.36 -45.58 -28.25
C ALA A 51 7.65 -44.17 -27.71
N THR A 52 8.68 -44.02 -26.88
CA THR A 52 8.97 -42.78 -26.14
C THR A 52 9.90 -41.80 -26.88
N ASP A 53 10.39 -42.17 -28.06
CA ASP A 53 11.48 -41.50 -28.78
C ASP A 53 11.23 -40.03 -29.15
N ASN A 54 9.96 -39.60 -29.19
CA ASN A 54 9.56 -38.26 -29.63
C ASN A 54 9.09 -37.32 -28.50
N LEU A 55 9.21 -37.74 -27.23
CA LEU A 55 8.82 -36.91 -26.08
C LEU A 55 10.01 -36.13 -25.52
N SER A 56 9.79 -34.85 -25.21
CA SER A 56 10.82 -33.92 -24.74
C SER A 56 10.75 -33.61 -23.24
N ILE A 57 9.60 -33.82 -22.61
CA ILE A 57 9.33 -33.49 -21.19
C ILE A 57 9.06 -34.77 -20.39
N CYS A 58 8.16 -35.61 -20.90
CA CYS A 58 7.68 -36.86 -20.30
C CYS A 58 8.47 -38.07 -20.79
N VAL A 59 9.79 -38.05 -20.63
CA VAL A 59 10.67 -39.13 -21.09
C VAL A 59 10.53 -40.36 -20.18
N TYR A 60 10.18 -41.51 -20.78
CA TYR A 60 10.07 -42.82 -20.12
C TYR A 60 10.95 -43.85 -20.85
N ASN A 61 11.34 -44.92 -20.15
CA ASN A 61 12.29 -45.92 -20.69
C ASN A 61 11.69 -46.93 -21.68
N ASP A 62 10.36 -47.14 -21.66
CA ASP A 62 9.73 -48.23 -22.43
C ASP A 62 8.63 -47.72 -23.37
N THR A 63 7.46 -47.36 -22.82
CA THR A 63 6.26 -47.03 -23.61
C THR A 63 5.43 -45.95 -22.92
N THR A 64 4.72 -45.16 -23.71
CA THR A 64 3.95 -43.98 -23.25
C THR A 64 2.54 -43.99 -23.81
N CYS A 65 1.60 -43.35 -23.11
CA CYS A 65 0.24 -43.09 -23.56
C CYS A 65 0.09 -41.77 -24.34
N CYS A 66 1.16 -40.98 -24.46
CA CYS A 66 1.14 -39.68 -25.13
C CYS A 66 1.92 -39.70 -26.44
N THR A 67 1.38 -39.04 -27.46
CA THR A 67 2.13 -38.57 -28.63
C THR A 67 2.79 -37.21 -28.34
N GLU A 68 3.63 -36.72 -29.25
CA GLU A 68 4.22 -35.37 -29.15
C GLU A 68 3.14 -34.29 -29.05
N ASP A 69 2.09 -34.35 -29.88
CA ASP A 69 0.98 -33.38 -29.84
C ASP A 69 0.24 -33.39 -28.49
N MET A 70 0.07 -34.58 -27.90
CA MET A 70 -0.53 -34.72 -26.56
C MET A 70 0.37 -34.11 -25.48
N GLU A 71 1.69 -34.31 -25.56
CA GLU A 71 2.66 -33.69 -24.64
C GLU A 71 2.64 -32.17 -24.77
N GLN A 72 2.59 -31.63 -25.99
CA GLN A 72 2.49 -30.20 -26.23
C GLN A 72 1.18 -29.62 -25.69
N LEU A 73 0.05 -30.34 -25.82
CA LEU A 73 -1.21 -29.95 -25.21
C LEU A 73 -1.10 -29.90 -23.68
N LEU A 74 -0.57 -30.95 -23.07
CA LEU A 74 -0.37 -31.02 -21.61
C LEU A 74 0.54 -29.91 -21.10
N HIS A 75 1.60 -29.60 -21.86
CA HIS A 75 2.48 -28.48 -21.56
C HIS A 75 1.73 -27.15 -21.57
N LYS A 76 0.94 -26.87 -22.63
CA LYS A 76 0.10 -25.66 -22.71
C LYS A 76 -0.92 -25.57 -21.58
N LEU A 77 -1.54 -26.69 -21.19
CA LEU A 77 -2.46 -26.74 -20.06
C LEU A 77 -1.75 -26.42 -18.73
N SER A 78 -0.55 -26.98 -18.52
CA SER A 78 0.27 -26.68 -17.35
C SER A 78 0.66 -25.20 -17.29
N GLN A 79 1.06 -24.61 -18.43
CA GLN A 79 1.38 -23.19 -18.53
C GLN A 79 0.18 -22.31 -18.17
N SER A 80 -0.99 -22.61 -18.76
CA SER A 80 -2.24 -21.91 -18.47
C SER A 80 -2.62 -22.00 -16.99
N ASN A 81 -2.53 -23.19 -16.39
CA ASN A 81 -2.86 -23.38 -14.98
C ASN A 81 -1.93 -22.58 -14.05
N VAL A 82 -0.62 -22.61 -14.28
CA VAL A 82 0.35 -21.81 -13.51
C VAL A 82 0.04 -20.32 -13.66
N ARG A 83 -0.18 -19.86 -14.89
CA ARG A 83 -0.51 -18.46 -15.17
C ARG A 83 -1.79 -18.03 -14.46
N ASN A 84 -2.87 -18.82 -14.55
CA ASN A 84 -4.14 -18.49 -13.92
C ASN A 84 -4.02 -18.39 -12.39
N ILE A 85 -3.30 -19.32 -11.76
CA ILE A 85 -3.06 -19.28 -10.31
C ILE A 85 -2.22 -18.06 -9.93
N HIS A 86 -1.14 -17.80 -10.67
CA HIS A 86 -0.26 -16.67 -10.44
C HIS A 86 -1.00 -15.33 -10.56
N THR A 87 -1.69 -15.11 -11.69
CA THR A 87 -2.48 -13.90 -11.93
C THR A 87 -3.56 -13.71 -10.87
N ALA A 88 -4.31 -14.76 -10.52
CA ALA A 88 -5.33 -14.66 -9.47
C ALA A 88 -4.75 -14.23 -8.10
N LYS A 89 -3.52 -14.66 -7.78
CA LYS A 89 -2.83 -14.25 -6.54
C LYS A 89 -2.30 -12.82 -6.63
N MET A 90 -1.66 -12.45 -7.73
CA MET A 90 -1.14 -11.11 -7.93
C MET A 90 -2.26 -10.07 -7.98
N ASP A 91 -3.38 -10.37 -8.63
CA ASP A 91 -4.55 -9.50 -8.66
C ASP A 91 -5.13 -9.23 -7.27
N LEU A 92 -5.11 -10.23 -6.37
CA LEU A 92 -5.52 -10.04 -4.98
C LEU A 92 -4.59 -9.07 -4.25
N ILE A 93 -3.27 -9.24 -4.41
CA ILE A 93 -2.27 -8.37 -3.77
C ILE A 93 -2.36 -6.95 -4.35
N GLN A 94 -2.50 -6.81 -5.66
CA GLN A 94 -2.66 -5.52 -6.33
C GLN A 94 -3.91 -4.78 -5.85
N LYS A 95 -5.02 -5.50 -5.62
CA LYS A 95 -6.23 -4.93 -5.00
C LYS A 95 -5.98 -4.41 -3.59
N ILE A 96 -5.16 -5.07 -2.78
CA ILE A 96 -4.82 -4.60 -1.43
C ILE A 96 -4.08 -3.26 -1.51
N PHE A 97 -3.04 -3.16 -2.36
CA PHE A 97 -2.29 -1.91 -2.51
C PHE A 97 -3.13 -0.78 -3.11
N SER A 98 -3.86 -1.04 -4.19
CA SER A 98 -4.68 -0.02 -4.86
C SER A 98 -5.83 0.49 -3.98
N ASN A 99 -6.50 -0.41 -3.25
CA ASN A 99 -7.49 0.00 -2.25
C ASN A 99 -6.83 0.80 -1.12
N GLY A 100 -5.68 0.35 -0.60
CA GLY A 100 -4.94 1.07 0.43
C GLY A 100 -4.61 2.51 0.01
N VAL A 101 -4.12 2.71 -1.22
CA VAL A 101 -3.83 4.05 -1.77
C VAL A 101 -5.08 4.94 -1.73
N THR A 102 -6.21 4.43 -2.20
CA THR A 102 -7.48 5.19 -2.23
C THR A 102 -7.98 5.49 -0.81
N THR A 103 -8.05 4.47 0.05
CA THR A 103 -8.55 4.60 1.43
C THR A 103 -7.73 5.59 2.25
N PHE A 104 -6.40 5.47 2.25
CA PHE A 104 -5.56 6.40 3.00
C PHE A 104 -5.60 7.80 2.40
N LYS A 105 -5.66 7.92 1.06
CA LYS A 105 -5.78 9.22 0.42
C LYS A 105 -7.05 9.94 0.86
N ASP A 106 -8.19 9.25 0.79
CA ASP A 106 -9.50 9.80 1.16
C ASP A 106 -9.56 10.12 2.66
N PHE A 107 -8.95 9.27 3.50
CA PHE A 107 -8.82 9.52 4.93
C PHE A 107 -8.09 10.85 5.21
N PHE A 108 -6.87 11.03 4.67
CA PHE A 108 -6.10 12.24 4.97
C PHE A 108 -6.70 13.50 4.34
N GLU A 109 -7.22 13.43 3.11
CA GLU A 109 -7.91 14.59 2.49
C GLU A 109 -9.16 14.96 3.29
N GLY A 110 -9.97 13.98 3.69
CA GLY A 110 -11.19 14.21 4.48
C GLY A 110 -10.92 14.84 5.85
N HIS A 111 -9.78 14.54 6.49
CA HIS A 111 -9.39 15.18 7.76
C HIS A 111 -8.96 16.63 7.58
N ILE A 112 -8.27 16.96 6.47
CA ILE A 112 -7.98 18.35 6.12
C ILE A 112 -9.29 19.13 5.88
N ASP A 113 -10.23 18.55 5.14
CA ASP A 113 -11.52 19.17 4.85
C ASP A 113 -12.39 19.35 6.10
N SER A 114 -12.35 18.37 7.01
CA SER A 114 -13.04 18.44 8.31
C SER A 114 -12.44 19.53 9.20
N SER A 115 -11.11 19.68 9.19
CA SER A 115 -10.41 20.77 9.89
C SER A 115 -10.78 22.15 9.31
N ASP A 116 -10.89 22.26 7.99
CA ASP A 116 -11.35 23.47 7.28
C ASP A 116 -12.75 23.88 7.76
N ALA A 117 -13.71 22.95 7.67
CA ALA A 117 -15.09 23.18 8.12
C ALA A 117 -15.19 23.53 9.62
N ALA A 118 -14.37 22.89 10.46
CA ALA A 118 -14.34 23.16 11.89
C ALA A 118 -13.82 24.57 12.21
N LEU A 119 -12.77 25.03 11.51
CA LEU A 119 -12.25 26.38 11.66
C LEU A 119 -13.26 27.41 11.17
N ASP A 120 -13.84 27.20 9.99
CA ASP A 120 -14.84 28.09 9.39
C ASP A 120 -16.05 28.30 10.31
N LYS A 121 -16.60 27.20 10.83
CA LYS A 121 -17.70 27.23 11.81
C LYS A 121 -17.31 27.98 13.08
N LYS A 122 -16.12 27.73 13.61
CA LYS A 122 -15.62 28.40 14.82
C LYS A 122 -15.49 29.91 14.58
N PHE A 123 -14.86 30.32 13.49
CA PHE A 123 -14.59 31.73 13.22
C PHE A 123 -15.85 32.51 12.84
N THR A 124 -16.79 31.88 12.13
CA THR A 124 -18.13 32.43 11.91
C THR A 124 -18.82 32.76 13.23
N ARG A 125 -18.74 31.85 14.23
CA ARG A 125 -19.33 32.08 15.55
C ARG A 125 -18.60 33.18 16.35
N LEU A 126 -17.28 33.20 16.33
CA LEU A 126 -16.47 34.10 17.17
C LEU A 126 -16.38 35.53 16.61
N TYR A 127 -16.26 35.68 15.29
CA TYR A 127 -15.91 36.94 14.65
C TYR A 127 -16.99 37.47 13.70
N GLN A 128 -18.04 36.68 13.41
CA GLN A 128 -19.23 37.11 12.66
C GLN A 128 -18.86 37.84 11.35
N ASP A 129 -19.33 39.06 11.15
CA ASP A 129 -19.13 39.86 9.93
C ASP A 129 -17.65 40.11 9.60
N VAL A 130 -16.80 40.20 10.63
CA VAL A 130 -15.35 40.37 10.44
C VAL A 130 -14.77 39.15 9.73
N TYR A 131 -15.20 37.95 10.11
CA TYR A 131 -14.78 36.73 9.42
C TYR A 131 -15.48 36.57 8.08
N ALA A 132 -16.78 36.88 7.96
CA ALA A 132 -17.49 36.80 6.68
C ALA A 132 -16.75 37.58 5.57
N ASN A 133 -16.29 38.79 5.90
CA ASN A 133 -15.52 39.66 5.00
C ASN A 133 -14.06 39.21 4.75
N ASN A 134 -13.54 38.25 5.53
CA ASN A 134 -12.15 37.80 5.45
C ASN A 134 -12.00 36.27 5.33
N SER A 135 -13.08 35.55 5.03
CA SER A 135 -13.11 34.07 4.96
C SER A 135 -12.20 33.51 3.86
N HIS A 136 -11.78 34.32 2.89
CA HIS A 136 -10.79 33.91 1.89
C HIS A 136 -9.42 33.58 2.49
N VAL A 137 -9.08 34.14 3.67
CA VAL A 137 -7.78 33.91 4.33
C VAL A 137 -7.67 32.47 4.83
N THR A 138 -8.71 31.95 5.49
CA THR A 138 -8.76 30.55 5.96
C THR A 138 -8.89 29.58 4.79
N LYS A 139 -9.73 29.90 3.79
CA LYS A 139 -9.85 29.10 2.55
C LYS A 139 -8.50 28.96 1.84
N SER A 140 -7.77 30.06 1.68
CA SER A 140 -6.44 30.03 1.03
C SER A 140 -5.42 29.18 1.81
N PHE A 141 -5.48 29.21 3.14
CA PHE A 141 -4.62 28.38 4.00
C PHE A 141 -4.88 26.88 3.75
N TYR A 142 -6.14 26.43 3.81
CA TYR A 142 -6.48 25.03 3.56
C TYR A 142 -6.29 24.62 2.11
N ASP A 143 -6.51 25.51 1.13
CA ASP A 143 -6.20 25.26 -0.27
C ASP A 143 -4.73 24.95 -0.47
N LYS A 144 -3.84 25.75 0.13
CA LYS A 144 -2.39 25.50 0.07
C LYS A 144 -2.00 24.25 0.84
N LEU A 145 -2.65 23.95 1.97
CA LEU A 145 -2.41 22.73 2.74
C LEU A 145 -2.77 21.47 1.94
N ARG A 146 -3.94 21.47 1.26
CA ARG A 146 -4.36 20.40 0.34
C ARG A 146 -3.38 20.23 -0.82
N LYS A 147 -2.91 21.33 -1.42
CA LYS A 147 -1.89 21.28 -2.50
C LYS A 147 -0.54 20.75 -2.00
N HIS A 148 -0.11 21.15 -0.80
CA HIS A 148 1.10 20.59 -0.19
C HIS A 148 0.94 19.08 0.06
N TYR A 149 -0.19 18.64 0.59
CA TYR A 149 -0.45 17.22 0.80
C TYR A 149 -0.41 16.43 -0.53
N ARG A 150 -1.09 16.92 -1.58
CA ARG A 150 -1.15 16.21 -2.88
C ARG A 150 0.20 16.16 -3.59
N ASN A 151 0.88 17.31 -3.70
CA ASN A 151 2.00 17.48 -4.63
C ASN A 151 3.27 18.03 -3.94
N GLY A 152 3.14 18.72 -2.82
CA GLY A 152 4.26 19.41 -2.17
C GLY A 152 4.55 20.80 -2.70
N ASP A 153 3.58 21.41 -3.40
CA ASP A 153 3.74 22.68 -4.12
C ASP A 153 4.17 23.87 -3.22
N TYR A 154 3.86 23.81 -1.92
CA TYR A 154 4.17 24.87 -0.95
C TYR A 154 4.86 24.28 0.27
N LYS A 155 5.83 24.97 0.87
CA LYS A 155 6.40 24.52 2.16
C LYS A 155 5.44 24.84 3.30
N ILE A 156 5.24 23.92 4.24
CA ILE A 156 4.33 24.10 5.38
C ILE A 156 4.66 25.35 6.18
N ASN A 157 5.95 25.59 6.46
CA ASN A 157 6.37 26.82 7.14
C ASN A 157 5.89 28.10 6.44
N LYS A 158 5.92 28.14 5.10
CA LYS A 158 5.40 29.26 4.31
C LYS A 158 3.88 29.35 4.36
N ILE A 159 3.18 28.22 4.28
CA ILE A 159 1.71 28.19 4.39
C ILE A 159 1.25 28.80 5.72
N VAL A 160 1.86 28.36 6.83
CA VAL A 160 1.53 28.83 8.18
C VAL A 160 1.93 30.29 8.37
N ASP A 161 3.16 30.67 7.98
CA ASP A 161 3.65 32.04 8.12
C ASP A 161 2.82 33.05 7.31
N ASP A 162 2.52 32.74 6.05
CA ASP A 162 1.73 33.61 5.18
C ASP A 162 0.31 33.78 5.72
N PHE A 163 -0.29 32.70 6.24
CA PHE A 163 -1.60 32.74 6.89
C PHE A 163 -1.60 33.68 8.10
N PHE A 164 -0.67 33.51 9.03
CA PHE A 164 -0.64 34.35 10.23
C PHE A 164 -0.27 35.81 9.92
N LYS A 165 0.60 36.08 8.94
CA LYS A 165 0.85 37.45 8.45
C LYS A 165 -0.41 38.10 7.89
N GLU A 166 -1.18 37.34 7.13
CA GLU A 166 -2.43 37.83 6.55
C GLU A 166 -3.48 38.08 7.64
N VAL A 167 -3.60 37.18 8.63
CA VAL A 167 -4.46 37.40 9.81
C VAL A 167 -4.05 38.68 10.55
N LEU A 168 -2.74 38.89 10.78
CA LEU A 168 -2.24 40.09 11.46
C LEU A 168 -2.62 41.37 10.71
N LYS A 169 -2.47 41.35 9.38
CA LYS A 169 -2.90 42.42 8.48
C LYS A 169 -4.39 42.73 8.66
N ARG A 170 -5.27 41.73 8.64
CA ARG A 170 -6.73 41.93 8.82
C ARG A 170 -7.09 42.43 10.21
N MET A 171 -6.44 41.91 11.26
CA MET A 171 -6.62 42.40 12.63
C MET A 171 -6.18 43.86 12.76
N TYR A 172 -5.07 44.26 12.14
CA TYR A 172 -4.58 45.64 12.16
C TYR A 172 -5.58 46.60 11.51
N VAL A 173 -6.09 46.26 10.32
CA VAL A 173 -7.12 47.06 9.63
C VAL A 173 -8.37 47.20 10.50
N TYR A 174 -8.82 46.11 11.11
CA TYR A 174 -10.00 46.10 11.98
C TYR A 174 -9.81 47.03 13.20
N VAL A 175 -8.70 46.90 13.91
CA VAL A 175 -8.38 47.73 15.10
C VAL A 175 -8.21 49.21 14.74
N LYS A 176 -7.78 49.53 13.50
CA LYS A 176 -7.69 50.91 12.99
C LYS A 176 -9.01 51.44 12.44
N GLY A 177 -10.11 50.69 12.53
CA GLY A 177 -11.41 51.09 12.00
C GLY A 177 -11.41 51.27 10.48
N GLY A 178 -10.65 50.43 9.75
CA GLY A 178 -10.56 50.47 8.30
C GLY A 178 -9.59 51.51 7.72
N LYS A 179 -8.90 52.28 8.55
CA LYS A 179 -8.03 53.41 8.12
C LYS A 179 -6.54 53.06 8.04
N ALA A 180 -6.19 51.85 7.58
CA ALA A 180 -4.80 51.46 7.39
C ALA A 180 -4.34 51.75 5.95
N SER A 181 -3.15 52.34 5.77
CA SER A 181 -2.55 52.57 4.46
C SER A 181 -1.83 51.32 3.92
N ASP A 182 -1.57 51.25 2.62
CA ASP A 182 -0.79 50.14 2.02
C ASP A 182 0.61 50.03 2.63
N PHE A 183 1.24 51.17 2.92
CA PHE A 183 2.52 51.24 3.61
C PHE A 183 2.47 50.62 5.03
N ASP A 184 1.38 50.85 5.77
CA ASP A 184 1.19 50.21 7.08
C ASP A 184 1.11 48.68 6.94
N MET A 185 0.45 48.20 5.88
CA MET A 185 0.23 46.77 5.64
C MET A 185 1.52 46.02 5.30
N ASP A 186 2.38 46.61 4.48
CA ASP A 186 3.69 46.03 4.15
C ASP A 186 4.59 45.97 5.37
N CYS A 187 4.63 47.06 6.16
CA CYS A 187 5.38 47.05 7.39
C CYS A 187 4.89 45.99 8.40
N VAL A 188 3.56 45.88 8.60
CA VAL A 188 2.96 44.89 9.51
C VAL A 188 3.44 43.48 9.15
N SER A 189 3.52 43.15 7.85
CA SER A 189 4.04 41.86 7.40
C SER A 189 5.54 41.68 7.62
N LEU A 190 6.34 42.74 7.42
CA LEU A 190 7.80 42.69 7.56
C LEU A 190 8.26 42.60 9.02
N THR A 191 7.46 43.11 9.95
CA THR A 191 7.74 43.09 11.39
C THR A 191 7.23 41.84 12.13
N TYR A 192 6.55 40.93 11.41
CA TYR A 192 5.94 39.72 11.95
C TYR A 192 6.89 38.87 12.81
N TYR A 193 8.10 38.61 12.33
CA TYR A 193 9.05 37.71 13.01
C TYR A 193 9.67 38.33 14.26
N GLN A 194 9.80 39.65 14.30
CA GLN A 194 10.34 40.41 15.43
C GLN A 194 9.30 40.51 16.55
N ILE A 195 8.03 40.74 16.18
CA ILE A 195 6.95 40.99 17.14
C ILE A 195 6.35 39.69 17.67
N GLN A 196 6.31 38.62 16.86
CA GLN A 196 5.71 37.32 17.21
C GLN A 196 4.30 37.46 17.83
N PRO A 197 3.37 38.13 17.13
CA PRO A 197 2.08 38.54 17.71
C PRO A 197 1.20 37.38 18.17
N PHE A 198 1.39 36.19 17.60
CA PHE A 198 0.61 34.99 17.93
C PHE A 198 1.32 34.07 18.93
N GLY A 199 2.42 34.53 19.55
CA GLY A 199 3.22 33.75 20.49
C GLY A 199 3.94 32.58 19.83
N LYS A 200 4.00 31.44 20.53
CA LYS A 200 4.70 30.22 20.08
C LYS A 200 3.91 29.40 19.05
N VAL A 201 2.61 29.66 18.92
CA VAL A 201 1.66 28.83 18.16
C VAL A 201 2.14 28.54 16.73
N PRO A 202 2.52 29.53 15.88
CA PRO A 202 2.97 29.23 14.53
C PRO A 202 4.17 28.26 14.50
N ARG A 203 5.12 28.42 15.44
CA ARG A 203 6.32 27.59 15.52
C ARG A 203 6.06 26.18 16.04
N GLU A 204 5.00 25.98 16.80
CA GLU A 204 4.61 24.67 17.34
C GLU A 204 3.71 23.88 16.38
N ILE A 205 2.92 24.56 15.55
CA ILE A 205 2.09 23.92 14.51
C ILE A 205 2.96 23.40 13.35
N ILE A 206 3.92 24.19 12.88
CA ILE A 206 4.75 23.87 11.69
C ILE A 206 5.36 22.46 11.75
N PRO A 207 6.17 22.08 12.76
CA PRO A 207 6.83 20.77 12.78
C PRO A 207 5.86 19.60 13.01
N ARG A 208 4.67 19.84 13.57
CA ARG A 208 3.62 18.82 13.68
C ARG A 208 3.00 18.53 12.32
N LEU A 209 2.59 19.58 11.60
CA LEU A 209 2.06 19.45 10.24
C LEU A 209 3.08 18.87 9.26
N GLU A 210 4.34 19.31 9.32
CA GLU A 210 5.41 18.82 8.45
C GLU A 210 5.62 17.31 8.61
N ARG A 211 5.79 16.82 9.85
CA ARG A 211 6.03 15.39 10.11
C ARG A 211 4.82 14.54 9.74
N SER A 212 3.62 14.99 10.10
CA SER A 212 2.39 14.23 9.85
C SER A 212 2.06 14.15 8.36
N ILE A 213 2.13 15.27 7.63
CA ILE A 213 1.86 15.26 6.19
C ILE A 213 2.97 14.54 5.42
N ALA A 214 4.24 14.69 5.81
CA ALA A 214 5.33 13.93 5.19
C ALA A 214 5.15 12.42 5.40
N ALA A 215 4.76 11.99 6.61
CA ALA A 215 4.49 10.59 6.89
C ALA A 215 3.30 10.06 6.07
N ALA A 216 2.18 10.80 6.03
CA ALA A 216 0.99 10.43 5.25
C ALA A 216 1.30 10.26 3.75
N ARG A 217 2.04 11.22 3.18
CA ARG A 217 2.48 11.18 1.77
C ARG A 217 3.43 10.02 1.50
N SER A 218 4.35 9.74 2.42
CA SER A 218 5.31 8.64 2.29
C SER A 218 4.61 7.28 2.34
N LEU A 219 3.55 7.13 3.15
CA LEU A 219 2.75 5.91 3.22
C LEU A 219 2.03 5.66 1.89
N ILE A 220 1.36 6.68 1.34
CA ILE A 220 0.68 6.59 0.05
C ILE A 220 1.67 6.30 -1.07
N TYR A 221 2.82 6.97 -1.07
CA TYR A 221 3.86 6.74 -2.07
C TYR A 221 4.40 5.31 -1.98
N GLY A 222 4.69 4.82 -0.78
CA GLY A 222 5.09 3.44 -0.55
C GLY A 222 4.07 2.47 -1.12
N LEU A 223 2.78 2.61 -0.77
CA LEU A 223 1.72 1.75 -1.30
C LEU A 223 1.62 1.78 -2.84
N LYS A 224 1.83 2.94 -3.47
CA LYS A 224 1.90 3.04 -4.94
C LYS A 224 3.10 2.28 -5.51
N VAL A 225 4.27 2.37 -4.89
CA VAL A 225 5.46 1.61 -5.28
C VAL A 225 5.18 0.11 -5.18
N GLY A 226 4.58 -0.36 -4.07
CA GLY A 226 4.17 -1.76 -3.93
C GLY A 226 3.20 -2.20 -5.01
N ASN A 227 2.22 -1.36 -5.36
CA ASN A 227 1.30 -1.64 -6.46
C ASN A 227 2.04 -1.82 -7.79
N THR A 228 2.99 -0.94 -8.11
CA THR A 228 3.80 -1.00 -9.34
C THR A 228 4.70 -2.24 -9.36
N VAL A 229 5.29 -2.62 -8.22
CA VAL A 229 6.09 -3.85 -8.13
C VAL A 229 5.22 -5.07 -8.42
N VAL A 230 4.06 -5.18 -7.78
CA VAL A 230 3.12 -6.31 -7.99
C VAL A 230 2.60 -6.35 -9.43
N GLU A 231 2.30 -5.20 -10.02
CA GLU A 231 1.93 -5.09 -11.43
C GLU A 231 3.04 -5.61 -12.36
N ASN A 232 4.29 -5.23 -12.08
CA ASN A 232 5.43 -5.71 -12.85
C ASN A 232 5.64 -7.23 -12.70
N LEU A 233 5.40 -7.77 -11.50
CA LEU A 233 5.46 -9.22 -11.25
C LEU A 233 4.32 -9.97 -11.94
N ASN A 234 3.15 -9.34 -12.13
CA ASN A 234 2.00 -9.94 -12.81
C ASN A 234 2.14 -10.04 -14.34
N ASN A 235 3.22 -9.51 -14.92
CA ASN A 235 3.43 -9.54 -16.37
C ASN A 235 3.66 -10.96 -16.91
N ASP A 236 3.20 -11.18 -18.15
CA ASP A 236 3.40 -12.44 -18.85
C ASP A 236 4.90 -12.71 -19.08
N GLY A 237 5.35 -13.91 -18.72
CA GLY A 237 6.75 -14.33 -18.89
C GLY A 237 7.56 -14.42 -17.59
N TRP A 238 6.93 -14.30 -16.42
CA TRP A 238 7.59 -14.51 -15.13
C TRP A 238 8.26 -15.89 -15.00
N PHE A 239 7.57 -16.95 -15.44
CA PHE A 239 8.10 -18.31 -15.37
C PHE A 239 8.92 -18.66 -16.61
N SER A 240 10.13 -19.17 -16.40
CA SER A 240 10.99 -19.66 -17.49
C SER A 240 10.42 -20.93 -18.14
N ASP A 241 10.78 -21.18 -19.39
CA ASP A 241 10.44 -22.43 -20.09
C ASP A 241 10.92 -23.68 -19.33
N LYS A 242 12.12 -23.63 -18.75
CA LYS A 242 12.66 -24.71 -17.90
C LYS A 242 11.76 -24.98 -16.69
N CYS A 243 11.29 -23.93 -16.02
CA CYS A 243 10.32 -24.07 -14.92
C CYS A 243 9.03 -24.72 -15.42
N LEU A 244 8.44 -24.21 -16.51
CA LEU A 244 7.17 -24.68 -17.03
C LEU A 244 7.25 -26.15 -17.49
N LYS A 245 8.37 -26.57 -18.07
CA LYS A 245 8.66 -27.98 -18.37
C LYS A 245 8.76 -28.82 -17.11
N SER A 246 9.38 -28.33 -16.04
CA SER A 246 9.47 -29.03 -14.75
C SER A 246 8.10 -29.18 -14.08
N VAL A 247 7.26 -28.14 -14.12
CA VAL A 247 5.87 -28.20 -13.64
C VAL A 247 5.04 -29.16 -14.49
N THR A 248 5.24 -29.16 -15.83
CA THR A 248 4.58 -30.13 -16.72
C THR A 248 5.00 -31.56 -16.37
N LYS A 249 6.30 -31.77 -16.14
CA LYS A 249 6.84 -33.06 -15.73
C LYS A 249 6.20 -33.59 -14.46
N MET A 250 6.11 -32.73 -13.46
CA MET A 250 5.53 -33.04 -12.16
C MET A 250 4.01 -33.25 -12.21
N SER A 251 3.27 -32.38 -12.92
CA SER A 251 1.81 -32.32 -12.81
C SER A 251 1.06 -33.08 -13.90
N GLN A 252 1.68 -33.30 -15.07
CA GLN A 252 1.01 -33.87 -16.24
C GLN A 252 1.59 -35.21 -16.69
N CYS A 253 2.90 -35.46 -16.52
CA CYS A 253 3.50 -36.66 -17.13
C CYS A 253 2.94 -37.98 -16.59
N SER A 254 2.36 -38.02 -15.39
CA SER A 254 1.66 -39.23 -14.91
C SER A 254 0.55 -39.68 -15.85
N ILE A 255 -0.09 -38.74 -16.57
CA ILE A 255 -1.08 -39.02 -17.61
C ILE A 255 -0.44 -39.80 -18.76
N CYS A 256 0.75 -39.39 -19.19
CA CYS A 256 1.51 -40.10 -20.22
C CYS A 256 2.02 -41.47 -19.75
N ALA A 257 2.19 -41.69 -18.45
CA ALA A 257 2.44 -43.03 -17.91
C ALA A 257 1.16 -43.91 -17.87
N GLY A 258 -0.03 -43.35 -18.06
CA GLY A 258 -1.33 -44.03 -17.98
C GLY A 258 -2.10 -43.79 -16.69
N TYR A 259 -1.59 -42.97 -15.78
CA TYR A 259 -2.28 -42.56 -14.55
C TYR A 259 -3.06 -41.26 -14.76
N SER A 260 -4.40 -41.36 -14.89
CA SER A 260 -5.24 -40.19 -15.15
C SER A 260 -5.51 -39.29 -13.94
N ASN A 261 -5.39 -39.83 -12.72
CA ASN A 261 -5.79 -39.16 -11.47
C ASN A 261 -4.67 -39.06 -10.41
N LEU A 262 -3.44 -39.44 -10.75
CA LEU A 262 -2.32 -39.35 -9.82
C LEU A 262 -1.93 -37.88 -9.62
N LYS A 263 -1.92 -37.43 -8.36
CA LYS A 263 -1.47 -36.09 -8.00
C LYS A 263 0.03 -36.11 -7.64
N PRO A 264 0.78 -35.03 -7.92
CA PRO A 264 2.15 -34.93 -7.47
C PRO A 264 2.22 -34.93 -5.93
N CYS A 265 3.29 -35.52 -5.40
CA CYS A 265 3.58 -35.46 -3.97
C CYS A 265 3.77 -34.01 -3.53
N ALA A 266 3.30 -33.64 -2.33
CA ALA A 266 3.38 -32.27 -1.84
C ALA A 266 4.81 -31.74 -1.75
N GLY A 267 5.76 -32.56 -1.23
CA GLY A 267 7.18 -32.19 -1.17
C GLY A 267 7.78 -31.92 -2.54
N HIS A 268 7.56 -32.84 -3.49
CA HIS A 268 8.03 -32.65 -4.87
C HIS A 268 7.43 -31.41 -5.54
N CYS A 269 6.17 -31.09 -5.24
CA CYS A 269 5.53 -29.85 -5.69
C CYS A 269 6.24 -28.60 -5.18
N ILE A 270 6.54 -28.58 -3.88
CA ILE A 270 7.27 -27.48 -3.24
C ILE A 270 8.66 -27.33 -3.85
N ASP A 271 9.39 -28.43 -4.05
CA ASP A 271 10.75 -28.40 -4.62
C ASP A 271 10.77 -27.80 -6.02
N VAL A 272 9.85 -28.23 -6.89
CA VAL A 272 9.73 -27.70 -8.27
C VAL A 272 9.42 -26.20 -8.26
N PHE A 273 8.47 -25.76 -7.43
CA PHE A 273 8.14 -24.33 -7.36
C PHE A 273 9.22 -23.50 -6.66
N THR A 274 9.98 -24.08 -5.74
CA THR A 274 11.14 -23.42 -5.11
C THR A 274 12.22 -23.11 -6.16
N GLU A 275 12.53 -24.07 -7.05
CA GLU A 275 13.46 -23.82 -8.16
C GLU A 275 12.88 -22.79 -9.15
N CYS A 276 11.58 -22.89 -9.49
CA CYS A 276 10.90 -21.95 -10.37
C CYS A 276 10.93 -20.49 -9.87
N LEU A 277 10.84 -20.29 -8.56
CA LEU A 277 10.78 -18.97 -7.91
C LEU A 277 12.13 -18.54 -7.34
N SER A 278 13.21 -19.27 -7.63
CA SER A 278 14.55 -18.96 -7.12
C SER A 278 15.00 -17.52 -7.44
N SER A 279 14.58 -16.97 -8.58
CA SER A 279 14.85 -15.57 -8.94
C SER A 279 14.16 -14.53 -8.06
N LEU A 280 13.12 -14.90 -7.31
CA LEU A 280 12.43 -14.02 -6.34
C LEU A 280 13.09 -13.99 -4.97
N THR A 281 13.99 -14.92 -4.67
CA THR A 281 14.61 -15.00 -3.33
C THR A 281 15.38 -13.73 -2.98
N GLU A 282 15.98 -13.06 -3.97
CA GLU A 282 16.61 -11.75 -3.78
C GLU A 282 15.61 -10.64 -3.48
N LEU A 283 14.38 -10.72 -4.03
CA LEU A 283 13.32 -9.75 -3.78
C LEU A 283 12.69 -9.94 -2.40
N GLU A 284 12.65 -11.16 -1.87
CA GLU A 284 12.01 -11.50 -0.59
C GLU A 284 12.50 -10.59 0.55
N HIS A 285 13.82 -10.48 0.74
CA HIS A 285 14.39 -9.64 1.79
C HIS A 285 14.05 -8.16 1.63
N VAL A 286 14.15 -7.62 0.41
CA VAL A 286 13.84 -6.22 0.13
C VAL A 286 12.35 -5.94 0.32
N TRP A 287 11.51 -6.90 -0.03
CA TRP A 287 10.06 -6.82 0.13
C TRP A 287 9.65 -6.82 1.60
N ASP A 288 10.26 -7.69 2.41
CA ASP A 288 10.01 -7.76 3.86
C ASP A 288 10.42 -6.46 4.56
N ASP A 289 11.60 -5.92 4.25
CA ASP A 289 12.06 -4.62 4.77
C ASP A 289 11.09 -3.50 4.36
N TYR A 290 10.63 -3.51 3.11
CA TYR A 290 9.64 -2.56 2.62
C TYR A 290 8.31 -2.66 3.39
N LEU A 291 7.77 -3.87 3.61
CA LEU A 291 6.55 -4.08 4.39
C LEU A 291 6.72 -3.66 5.85
N PHE A 292 7.91 -3.89 6.43
CA PHE A 292 8.24 -3.41 7.76
C PHE A 292 8.18 -1.89 7.83
N TYR A 293 8.79 -1.17 6.88
CA TYR A 293 8.77 0.30 6.87
C TYR A 293 7.37 0.87 6.62
N LEU A 294 6.55 0.26 5.77
CA LEU A 294 5.15 0.64 5.62
C LEU A 294 4.39 0.52 6.94
N THR A 295 4.54 -0.61 7.63
CA THR A 295 3.88 -0.88 8.92
C THR A 295 4.37 0.07 10.00
N PHE A 296 5.69 0.31 10.06
CA PHE A 296 6.30 1.27 10.96
C PHE A 296 5.74 2.67 10.74
N LEU A 297 5.63 3.10 9.49
CA LEU A 297 5.07 4.41 9.15
C LEU A 297 3.59 4.52 9.54
N GLY A 298 2.81 3.46 9.32
CA GLY A 298 1.44 3.35 9.82
C GLY A 298 1.37 3.53 11.34
N SER A 299 2.25 2.87 12.10
CA SER A 299 2.31 3.01 13.56
C SER A 299 2.63 4.45 14.01
N LYS A 300 3.50 5.15 13.28
CA LYS A 300 3.82 6.56 13.56
C LYS A 300 2.62 7.47 13.28
N LEU A 301 1.88 7.21 12.22
CA LEU A 301 0.64 7.92 11.86
C LEU A 301 -0.53 7.64 12.81
N SER A 302 -0.44 6.62 13.66
CA SER A 302 -1.43 6.35 14.71
C SER A 302 -0.97 6.77 16.11
N ALA A 303 0.20 7.41 16.23
CA ALA A 303 0.75 7.82 17.52
C ALA A 303 1.48 9.17 17.41
N GLU A 304 2.79 9.17 17.15
CA GLU A 304 3.63 10.37 17.21
C GLU A 304 3.24 11.44 16.18
N TYR A 305 2.82 11.01 14.99
CA TYR A 305 2.46 11.84 13.85
C TYR A 305 0.98 11.74 13.52
N ASP A 306 0.15 11.46 14.53
CA ASP A 306 -1.28 11.26 14.38
C ASP A 306 -1.94 12.38 13.57
N PHE A 307 -2.27 12.04 12.32
CA PHE A 307 -2.79 12.98 11.35
C PHE A 307 -4.17 13.48 11.75
N ASP A 308 -5.00 12.60 12.28
CA ASP A 308 -6.34 12.93 12.75
C ASP A 308 -6.25 13.85 13.98
N ALA A 309 -5.43 13.50 14.98
CA ALA A 309 -5.26 14.36 16.16
C ALA A 309 -4.72 15.75 15.80
N ILE A 310 -3.71 15.83 14.93
CA ILE A 310 -3.10 17.10 14.52
C ILE A 310 -4.08 17.97 13.72
N THR A 311 -4.79 17.39 12.75
CA THR A 311 -5.77 18.16 11.96
C THR A 311 -6.99 18.55 12.78
N ARG A 312 -7.46 17.69 13.70
CA ARG A 312 -8.54 18.02 14.62
C ARG A 312 -8.20 19.17 15.56
N GLU A 313 -6.96 19.26 16.02
CA GLU A 313 -6.52 20.31 16.96
C GLU A 313 -6.14 21.62 16.26
N LEU A 314 -5.80 21.58 14.97
CA LEU A 314 -5.36 22.75 14.20
C LEU A 314 -6.31 23.97 14.31
N PRO A 315 -7.65 23.83 14.27
CA PRO A 315 -8.56 24.97 14.48
C PRO A 315 -8.51 25.57 15.88
N ASN A 316 -8.20 24.77 16.90
CA ASN A 316 -8.01 25.24 18.28
C ASN A 316 -6.69 26.00 18.40
N ASP A 317 -5.60 25.44 17.87
CA ASP A 317 -4.29 26.07 17.86
C ASP A 317 -4.34 27.43 17.15
N ILE A 318 -4.93 27.48 15.96
CA ILE A 318 -5.12 28.73 15.20
C ILE A 318 -5.91 29.76 16.02
N SER A 319 -7.04 29.35 16.60
CA SER A 319 -7.86 30.23 17.44
C SER A 319 -7.10 30.77 18.64
N PHE A 320 -6.34 29.90 19.33
CA PHE A 320 -5.53 30.26 20.49
C PHE A 320 -4.41 31.24 20.11
N GLY A 321 -3.76 31.01 18.96
CA GLY A 321 -2.79 31.93 18.39
C GLY A 321 -3.37 33.33 18.20
N ILE A 322 -4.55 33.43 17.59
CA ILE A 322 -5.23 34.72 17.39
C ILE A 322 -5.56 35.40 18.73
N THR A 323 -6.02 34.65 19.73
CA THR A 323 -6.29 35.19 21.08
C THR A 323 -5.03 35.74 21.77
N ASN A 324 -3.84 35.21 21.46
CA ASN A 324 -2.58 35.75 21.99
C ASN A 324 -2.25 37.14 21.44
N CYS A 325 -2.78 37.51 20.27
CA CYS A 325 -2.55 38.81 19.66
C CYS A 325 -3.36 39.89 20.38
N ARG A 326 -2.71 40.62 21.29
CA ARG A 326 -3.36 41.66 22.11
C ARG A 326 -3.57 42.96 21.33
N ASP A 327 -4.71 43.62 21.53
CA ASP A 327 -4.97 44.95 20.93
C ASP A 327 -3.89 45.99 21.25
N ALA A 328 -3.31 45.95 22.45
CA ALA A 328 -2.23 46.84 22.84
C ALA A 328 -0.98 46.69 21.96
N LEU A 329 -0.69 45.47 21.49
CA LEU A 329 0.39 45.19 20.54
C LEU A 329 0.11 45.89 19.20
N ILE A 330 -1.11 45.71 18.69
CA ILE A 330 -1.57 46.26 17.41
C ILE A 330 -1.62 47.79 17.45
N GLN A 331 -2.14 48.37 18.53
CA GLN A 331 -2.35 49.82 18.64
C GLN A 331 -1.07 50.61 18.96
N LYS A 332 -0.16 50.05 19.78
CA LYS A 332 0.96 50.80 20.36
C LYS A 332 2.34 50.35 19.88
N ILE A 333 2.53 49.05 19.64
CA ILE A 333 3.86 48.49 19.36
C ILE A 333 4.11 48.49 17.86
N ILE A 334 3.20 47.91 17.06
CA ILE A 334 3.36 47.84 15.59
C ILE A 334 3.64 49.22 14.97
N PRO A 335 2.89 50.31 15.26
CA PRO A 335 3.17 51.61 14.66
C PRO A 335 4.54 52.19 15.05
N LYS A 336 5.04 51.88 16.25
CA LYS A 336 6.38 52.32 16.68
C LYS A 336 7.47 51.55 15.95
N VAL A 337 7.32 50.23 15.85
CA VAL A 337 8.27 49.39 15.11
C VAL A 337 8.31 49.81 13.64
N CYS A 338 7.15 50.06 13.02
CA CYS A 338 7.08 50.52 11.64
C CYS A 338 7.80 51.84 11.39
N LYS A 339 7.68 52.80 12.32
CA LYS A 339 8.42 54.06 12.23
C LYS A 339 9.94 53.90 12.39
N ILE A 340 10.41 52.88 13.10
CA ILE A 340 11.85 52.65 13.32
C ILE A 340 12.50 51.95 12.12
N PHE A 341 11.78 51.04 11.46
CA PHE A 341 12.34 50.23 10.37
C PHE A 341 12.12 50.83 8.97
N PHE A 342 11.24 51.81 8.80
CA PHE A 342 10.84 52.36 7.49
C PHE A 342 10.87 53.89 7.40
N ILE A 343 11.54 54.56 8.36
CA ILE A 343 12.07 55.92 8.22
C ILE A 343 13.59 55.76 8.16
#